data_AF-A0AA86XHI5-F1
#
_entry.id   AF-A0AA86XHI5-F1
#
_cell.length_a   1.000
_cell.length_b   1.000
_cell.length_c   1.000
_cell.angle_alpha   90.00
_cell.angle_beta   90.00
_cell.angle_gamma   90.00
#
_symmetry.space_group_name_H-M   'P 1'
#
loop_
_entity.id
_entity.type
_entity.pdbx_description
1 polymer ?
#
loop_
_entity_poly.entity_id
_entity_poly.type
_entity_poly.pdbx_seq_one_letter_code
_entity_poly.pdbx_strand_id
1 'polypeptide(L)'
;MLSKELDILISFFKKCEVGKISLVITGSLARGNPRIKDGKLESDIDILVIVDSIQQLISIKKTLEGRFHFVHKISLIFCLKERINRSRYRGIINSIRSVDNLLVDNLHIKNQIIEALDSPTNIVEQTRYMIQEFCYYSSKYLISKNNYLELKLEKYWKEIATLNHIDKKIKHLDFERIFAVLKEHKIQILDSSEYFFQNVKTSENIYLEMRDLVSLENQGLDFEHCILSLGER
;
A
#
# COMPACT_ATOMS: atom_id res chain seq x y z
N MET A 1 24.46 6.06 8.03
CA MET A 1 23.62 7.28 8.10
C MET A 1 22.16 6.88 8.27
N LEU A 2 21.60 6.12 7.33
CA LEU A 2 20.28 5.49 7.44
C LEU A 2 20.02 4.79 8.80
N SER A 3 20.97 3.98 9.27
CA SER A 3 20.84 3.29 10.56
C SER A 3 20.59 4.25 11.73
N LYS A 4 21.28 5.39 11.76
CA LYS A 4 21.12 6.39 12.83
C LYS A 4 19.75 7.06 12.79
N GLU A 5 19.21 7.34 11.61
CA GLU A 5 17.89 7.97 11.47
C GLU A 5 16.76 7.00 11.86
N LEU A 6 16.90 5.74 11.48
CA LEU A 6 16.02 4.67 11.96
C LEU A 6 16.12 4.50 13.48
N ASP A 7 17.33 4.52 14.05
CA ASP A 7 17.54 4.42 15.51
C ASP A 7 16.87 5.59 16.26
N ILE A 8 16.92 6.81 15.70
CA ILE A 8 16.23 7.99 16.25
C ILE A 8 14.72 7.77 16.26
N LEU A 9 14.14 7.33 15.13
CA LEU A 9 12.71 7.05 15.04
C LEU A 9 12.29 5.91 15.97
N ILE A 10 13.01 4.80 15.97
CA ILE A 10 12.77 3.67 16.87
C ILE A 10 12.83 4.12 18.32
N SER A 11 13.86 4.89 18.70
CA SER A 11 13.98 5.41 20.06
C SER A 11 12.82 6.35 20.41
N PHE A 12 12.35 7.18 19.46
CA PHE A 12 11.23 8.07 19.70
C PHE A 12 9.96 7.26 19.98
N PHE A 13 9.61 6.31 19.10
CA PHE A 13 8.40 5.50 19.25
C PHE A 13 8.47 4.49 20.42
N LYS A 14 9.66 4.14 20.89
CA LYS A 14 9.84 3.36 22.13
C LYS A 14 9.70 4.21 23.40
N LYS A 15 10.15 5.47 23.38
CA LYS A 15 10.21 6.35 24.57
C LYS A 15 8.96 7.18 24.78
N CYS A 16 8.33 7.64 23.70
CA CYS A 16 7.06 8.32 23.83
C CYS A 16 6.05 7.31 24.39
N GLU A 17 5.27 7.72 25.39
CA GLU A 17 4.09 6.99 25.88
C GLU A 17 2.99 6.87 24.83
N VAL A 18 3.33 6.86 23.53
CA VAL A 18 2.47 6.32 22.49
C VAL A 18 2.50 4.80 22.60
N GLY A 19 2.10 4.31 23.77
CA GLY A 19 1.87 2.91 24.02
C GLY A 19 0.92 2.42 22.94
N LYS A 20 1.22 1.25 22.39
CA LYS A 20 0.44 0.56 21.35
C LYS A 20 0.67 1.07 19.91
N ILE A 21 1.93 1.17 19.47
CA ILE A 21 2.29 1.31 18.05
C ILE A 21 3.19 0.17 17.62
N SER A 22 3.10 -0.26 16.37
CA SER A 22 4.15 -1.06 15.74
C SER A 22 4.71 -0.38 14.50
N LEU A 23 6.01 -0.56 14.26
CA LEU A 23 6.72 0.03 13.13
C LEU A 23 7.28 -1.08 12.26
N VAL A 24 7.04 -0.99 10.96
CA VAL A 24 7.51 -1.97 9.98
C VAL A 24 8.12 -1.25 8.79
N ILE A 25 9.32 -1.66 8.36
CA ILE A 25 9.87 -1.17 7.08
C ILE A 25 9.00 -1.73 5.95
N THR A 26 8.60 -0.88 5.02
CA THR A 26 7.86 -1.27 3.82
C THR A 26 8.53 -0.69 2.56
N GLY A 27 7.83 -0.72 1.43
CA GLY A 27 8.30 -0.06 0.22
C GLY A 27 9.47 -0.76 -0.47
N SER A 28 10.26 0.03 -1.19
CA SER A 28 11.36 -0.48 -2.01
C SER A 28 12.47 -1.13 -1.18
N LEU A 29 12.70 -0.59 0.02
CA LEU A 29 13.69 -1.08 0.98
C LEU A 29 13.31 -2.48 1.50
N ALA A 30 12.06 -2.67 1.97
CA ALA A 30 11.56 -3.98 2.41
C ALA A 30 11.57 -5.05 1.31
N ARG A 31 11.49 -4.65 0.04
CA ARG A 31 11.55 -5.54 -1.13
C ARG A 31 12.98 -5.88 -1.57
N GLY A 32 14.01 -5.31 -0.95
CA GLY A 32 15.40 -5.48 -1.37
C GLY A 32 15.72 -4.82 -2.72
N ASN A 33 14.87 -3.90 -3.19
CA ASN A 33 15.03 -3.20 -4.47
C ASN A 33 15.02 -1.67 -4.32
N PRO A 34 15.80 -1.07 -3.38
CA PRO A 34 15.91 0.37 -3.31
C PRO A 34 16.65 0.92 -4.54
N ARG A 35 16.25 2.10 -5.02
CA ARG A 35 17.04 2.86 -5.99
C ARG A 35 18.28 3.41 -5.32
N ILE A 36 19.44 3.04 -5.84
CA ILE A 36 20.76 3.49 -5.41
C ILE A 36 21.45 4.13 -6.60
N LYS A 37 21.95 5.35 -6.44
CA LYS A 37 22.74 6.06 -7.44
C LYS A 37 24.02 6.57 -6.80
N ASP A 38 25.17 6.33 -7.44
CA ASP A 38 26.48 6.74 -6.94
C ASP A 38 26.76 6.30 -5.49
N GLY A 39 26.28 5.10 -5.12
CA GLY A 39 26.40 4.55 -3.77
C GLY A 39 25.49 5.18 -2.71
N LYS A 40 24.60 6.10 -3.10
CA LYS A 40 23.64 6.77 -2.21
C LYS A 40 22.22 6.25 -2.43
N LEU A 41 21.48 6.12 -1.34
CA LEU A 41 20.06 5.76 -1.36
C LEU A 41 19.27 6.97 -1.89
N GLU A 42 18.64 6.81 -3.06
CA GLU A 42 17.72 7.81 -3.64
C GLU A 42 16.25 7.50 -3.37
N SER A 43 15.96 6.31 -2.82
CA SER A 43 14.57 5.96 -2.50
C SER A 43 14.16 6.53 -1.15
N ASP A 44 12.91 7.01 -1.12
CA ASP A 44 12.20 7.29 0.12
C ASP A 44 12.19 6.03 1.00
N ILE A 45 12.31 6.24 2.31
CA ILE A 45 12.22 5.19 3.31
C ILE A 45 10.76 5.12 3.76
N ASP A 46 10.06 4.10 3.32
CA ASP A 46 8.67 3.87 3.71
C ASP A 46 8.63 3.10 5.03
N ILE A 47 8.00 3.67 6.05
CA ILE A 47 7.75 3.01 7.34
C ILE A 47 6.25 2.92 7.55
N LEU A 48 5.74 1.70 7.65
CA LEU A 48 4.38 1.43 8.07
C LEU A 48 4.28 1.62 9.59
N VAL A 49 3.43 2.57 10.02
CA VAL A 49 3.11 2.89 11.41
C VAL A 49 1.72 2.35 11.71
N ILE A 50 1.66 1.31 12.53
CA ILE A 50 0.41 0.62 12.88
C ILE A 50 -0.07 1.17 14.22
N VAL A 51 -1.31 1.63 14.24
CA VAL A 51 -1.95 2.31 15.38
C VAL A 51 -3.25 1.59 15.75
N ASP A 52 -3.67 1.71 17.02
CA ASP A 52 -4.95 1.15 17.47
C ASP A 52 -6.15 2.03 17.09
N SER A 53 -5.97 3.35 16.95
CA SER A 53 -7.07 4.28 16.66
C SER A 53 -6.64 5.53 15.89
N ILE A 54 -7.62 6.21 15.29
CA ILE A 54 -7.43 7.50 14.61
C ILE A 54 -6.97 8.58 15.61
N GLN A 55 -7.47 8.56 16.85
CA GLN A 55 -7.05 9.53 17.87
C GLN A 55 -5.57 9.39 18.21
N GLN A 56 -5.06 8.15 18.27
CA GLN A 56 -3.65 7.88 18.46
C GLN A 56 -2.82 8.42 17.28
N LEU A 57 -3.27 8.18 16.04
CA LEU A 57 -2.67 8.74 14.82
C LEU A 57 -2.55 10.26 14.88
N ILE A 58 -3.63 10.96 15.22
CA ILE A 58 -3.64 12.43 15.31
C ILE A 58 -2.63 12.91 16.36
N SER A 59 -2.56 12.24 17.52
CA SER A 59 -1.60 12.56 18.57
C SER A 59 -0.15 12.36 18.11
N ILE A 60 0.14 11.25 17.41
CA ILE A 60 1.47 10.97 16.84
C ILE A 60 1.86 12.05 15.85
N LYS A 61 1.00 12.38 14.88
CA LYS A 61 1.32 13.37 13.84
C LYS A 61 1.66 14.72 14.45
N LYS A 62 0.85 15.23 15.38
CA LYS A 62 1.13 16.46 16.15
C LYS A 62 2.45 16.40 16.90
N THR A 63 2.81 15.23 17.42
CA THR A 63 4.06 15.03 18.14
C THR A 63 5.26 14.96 17.19
N LEU A 64 5.09 14.48 15.95
CA LEU A 64 6.18 14.38 14.97
C LEU A 64 6.43 15.69 14.23
N GLU A 65 5.40 16.52 14.05
CA GLU A 65 5.46 17.79 13.33
C GLU A 65 6.63 18.66 13.81
N GLY A 66 7.54 18.97 12.87
CA GLY A 66 8.70 19.84 13.10
C GLY A 66 9.80 19.27 14.01
N ARG A 67 9.70 18.03 14.50
CA ARG A 67 10.68 17.47 15.45
C ARG A 67 11.92 16.87 14.81
N PHE A 68 11.82 16.39 13.57
CA PHE A 68 12.88 15.64 12.92
C PHE A 68 13.40 16.33 11.66
N HIS A 69 14.72 16.36 11.55
CA HIS A 69 15.45 16.79 10.37
C HIS A 69 16.31 15.61 9.91
N PHE A 70 15.84 14.92 8.89
CA PHE A 70 16.52 13.77 8.31
C PHE A 70 17.10 14.13 6.96
N VAL A 71 18.24 13.51 6.64
CA VAL A 71 18.90 13.59 5.33
C VAL A 71 18.11 12.81 4.31
N HIS A 72 17.57 11.65 4.70
CA HIS A 72 16.70 10.86 3.84
C HIS A 72 15.24 11.24 4.07
N LYS A 73 14.47 11.28 2.97
CA LYS A 73 13.01 11.38 3.04
C LYS A 73 12.45 10.10 3.64
N ILE A 74 11.78 10.23 4.78
CA ILE A 74 11.10 9.12 5.46
C ILE A 74 9.59 9.33 5.35
N SER A 75 8.91 8.43 4.66
CA SER A 75 7.45 8.45 4.54
C SER A 75 6.85 7.50 5.58
N LEU A 76 6.18 8.07 6.56
CA LEU A 76 5.38 7.31 7.53
C LEU A 76 4.00 7.04 6.92
N ILE A 77 3.69 5.77 6.72
CA ILE A 77 2.42 5.27 6.19
C ILE A 77 1.62 4.70 7.35
N PHE A 78 0.47 5.26 7.67
CA PHE A 78 -0.34 4.86 8.80
C PHE A 78 -1.37 3.80 8.44
N CYS A 79 -1.66 2.91 9.39
CA CYS A 79 -2.64 1.85 9.24
C CYS A 79 -3.27 1.51 10.59
N LEU A 80 -4.57 1.22 10.61
CA LEU A 80 -5.22 0.68 11.80
C LEU A 80 -4.86 -0.80 12.02
N LYS A 81 -4.58 -1.19 13.27
CA LYS A 81 -4.25 -2.57 13.66
C LYS A 81 -5.26 -3.59 13.16
N GLU A 82 -6.54 -3.27 13.15
CA GLU A 82 -7.61 -4.16 12.65
C GLU A 82 -7.41 -4.63 11.20
N ARG A 83 -6.59 -3.93 10.41
CA ARG A 83 -6.24 -4.30 9.04
C ARG A 83 -5.11 -5.33 8.95
N ILE A 84 -4.39 -5.57 10.04
CA ILE A 84 -3.22 -6.46 10.10
C ILE A 84 -3.59 -7.96 10.23
N ASN A 85 -4.87 -8.30 10.39
CA ASN A 85 -5.33 -9.68 10.54
C ASN A 85 -6.03 -10.25 9.30
N ARG A 86 -5.90 -9.56 8.16
CA ARG A 86 -6.74 -9.83 6.99
C ARG A 86 -5.84 -10.17 5.81
N SER A 87 -5.67 -11.46 5.54
CA SER A 87 -5.12 -12.05 4.30
C SER A 87 -3.76 -11.54 3.78
N ARG A 88 -2.96 -12.46 3.25
CA ARG A 88 -1.72 -12.16 2.51
C ARG A 88 -1.90 -11.12 1.40
N TYR A 89 -3.08 -11.07 0.78
CA TYR A 89 -3.35 -10.25 -0.39
C TYR A 89 -3.98 -8.90 -0.07
N ARG A 90 -4.06 -8.47 1.20
CA ARG A 90 -4.29 -7.04 1.47
C ARG A 90 -3.02 -6.24 1.18
N GLY A 91 -3.18 -5.07 0.55
CA GLY A 91 -2.05 -4.27 0.05
C GLY A 91 -0.98 -4.00 1.10
N ILE A 92 -1.38 -3.84 2.37
CA ILE A 92 -0.48 -3.58 3.50
C ILE A 92 0.32 -4.81 3.90
N ILE A 93 -0.30 -5.98 4.04
CA ILE A 93 0.40 -7.22 4.39
C ILE A 93 1.42 -7.58 3.30
N ASN A 94 1.01 -7.50 2.03
CA ASN A 94 1.91 -7.75 0.90
C ASN A 94 3.08 -6.73 0.84
N SER A 95 2.93 -5.55 1.47
CA SER A 95 3.99 -4.54 1.54
C SER A 95 5.05 -4.87 2.60
N ILE A 96 4.68 -5.58 3.68
CA ILE A 96 5.58 -5.94 4.79
C ILE A 96 6.65 -6.96 4.34
N ARG A 97 6.28 -7.91 3.47
CA ARG A 97 7.14 -8.95 2.84
C ARG A 97 7.78 -9.97 3.78
N SER A 98 8.35 -9.54 4.90
CA SER A 98 8.97 -10.38 5.93
C SER A 98 8.68 -9.79 7.31
N VAL A 99 8.51 -10.67 8.29
CA VAL A 99 8.43 -10.29 9.71
C VAL A 99 9.72 -9.65 10.21
N ASP A 100 10.87 -9.90 9.55
CA ASP A 100 12.16 -9.30 9.91
C ASP A 100 12.20 -7.79 9.69
N ASN A 101 11.26 -7.24 8.93
CA ASN A 101 11.11 -5.80 8.73
C ASN A 101 10.45 -5.09 9.93
N LEU A 102 9.99 -5.83 10.95
CA LEU A 102 9.36 -5.29 12.16
C LEU A 102 10.42 -4.65 13.07
N LEU A 103 10.36 -3.33 13.23
CA LEU A 103 11.30 -2.54 14.03
C LEU A 103 10.86 -2.37 15.49
N VAL A 104 9.56 -2.24 15.70
CA VAL A 104 8.91 -2.06 17.01
C VAL A 104 7.60 -2.82 17.00
N ASP A 105 7.32 -3.61 18.05
CA ASP A 105 6.11 -4.43 18.17
C ASP A 105 5.37 -4.20 19.49
N ASN A 106 4.99 -2.95 19.78
CA ASN A 106 4.23 -2.66 21.00
C ASN A 106 2.73 -2.99 20.85
N LEU A 107 2.30 -3.46 19.67
CA LEU A 107 0.92 -3.96 19.46
C LEU A 107 0.83 -5.48 19.48
N HIS A 108 1.95 -6.19 19.63
CA HIS A 108 2.03 -7.64 19.61
C HIS A 108 1.42 -8.25 18.33
N ILE A 109 1.73 -7.63 17.19
CA ILE A 109 1.21 -8.01 15.86
C ILE A 109 2.12 -8.99 15.13
N LYS A 110 3.31 -9.31 15.68
CA LYS A 110 4.29 -10.19 15.03
C LYS A 110 3.68 -11.50 14.55
N ASN A 111 2.93 -12.19 15.41
CA ASN A 111 2.31 -13.47 15.06
C ASN A 111 1.22 -13.29 14.00
N GLN A 112 0.45 -12.20 14.05
CA GLN A 112 -0.58 -11.88 13.06
C GLN A 112 0.04 -11.66 11.67
N ILE A 113 1.19 -10.98 11.60
CA ILE A 113 1.93 -10.80 10.35
C ILE A 113 2.43 -12.15 9.82
N ILE A 114 3.01 -13.00 10.67
CA ILE A 114 3.50 -14.33 10.27
C ILE A 114 2.34 -15.17 9.72
N GLU A 115 1.24 -15.27 10.47
CA GLU A 115 0.04 -15.99 10.05
C GLU A 115 -0.51 -15.47 8.73
N ALA A 116 -0.57 -14.15 8.54
CA ALA A 116 -1.07 -13.55 7.31
C ALA A 116 -0.11 -13.80 6.12
N LEU A 117 1.20 -13.81 6.33
CA LEU A 117 2.18 -14.11 5.28
C LEU A 117 2.19 -15.60 4.91
N ASP A 118 2.02 -16.50 5.89
CA ASP A 118 2.03 -17.95 5.70
C ASP A 118 0.65 -18.52 5.31
N SER A 119 -0.39 -17.71 5.36
CA SER A 119 -1.75 -18.11 4.99
C SER A 119 -1.81 -18.67 3.56
N PRO A 120 -2.55 -19.77 3.33
CA PRO A 120 -2.70 -20.35 2.01
C PRO A 120 -3.33 -19.35 1.05
N THR A 121 -2.94 -19.45 -0.23
CA THR A 121 -3.44 -18.54 -1.26
C THR A 121 -4.94 -18.72 -1.47
N ASN A 122 -5.72 -17.71 -1.10
CA ASN A 122 -7.11 -17.60 -1.50
C ASN A 122 -7.19 -16.89 -2.86
N ILE A 123 -7.55 -17.65 -3.92
CA ILE A 123 -7.64 -17.14 -5.29
C ILE A 123 -8.59 -15.95 -5.41
N VAL A 124 -9.70 -15.95 -4.66
CA VAL A 124 -10.67 -14.85 -4.66
C VAL A 124 -10.05 -13.58 -4.10
N GLU A 125 -9.35 -13.67 -2.96
CA GLU A 125 -8.68 -12.52 -2.36
C GLU A 125 -7.52 -12.02 -3.21
N GLN A 126 -6.72 -12.93 -3.77
CA GLN A 126 -5.66 -12.60 -4.71
C GLN A 126 -6.21 -11.86 -5.93
N THR A 127 -7.31 -12.36 -6.51
CA THR A 127 -7.95 -11.73 -7.68
C THR A 127 -8.46 -10.34 -7.34
N ARG A 128 -9.17 -10.17 -6.21
CA ARG A 128 -9.66 -8.86 -5.75
C ARG A 128 -8.53 -7.85 -5.57
N TYR A 129 -7.43 -8.27 -4.96
CA TYR A 129 -6.23 -7.45 -4.79
C TYR A 129 -5.62 -7.03 -6.13
N MET A 130 -5.45 -7.98 -7.04
CA MET A 130 -4.83 -7.70 -8.34
C MET A 130 -5.70 -6.77 -9.19
N ILE A 131 -7.01 -6.92 -9.13
CA ILE A 131 -7.95 -6.00 -9.80
C ILE A 131 -7.87 -4.61 -9.18
N GLN A 132 -7.82 -4.49 -7.84
CA GLN A 132 -7.64 -3.19 -7.18
C GLN A 132 -6.32 -2.51 -7.61
N GLU A 133 -5.21 -3.24 -7.61
CA GLU A 133 -3.92 -2.72 -8.08
C GLU A 133 -4.00 -2.31 -9.54
N PHE A 134 -4.61 -3.14 -10.40
CA PHE A 134 -4.83 -2.82 -11.81
C PHE A 134 -5.63 -1.52 -11.96
N CYS A 135 -6.74 -1.36 -11.25
CA CYS A 135 -7.56 -0.14 -11.31
C CYS A 135 -6.81 1.09 -10.76
N TYR A 136 -6.07 0.95 -9.66
CA TYR A 136 -5.28 2.03 -9.07
C TYR A 136 -4.14 2.50 -9.99
N TYR A 137 -3.38 1.58 -10.59
CA TYR A 137 -2.35 1.98 -11.55
C TYR A 137 -2.94 2.45 -12.88
N SER A 138 -4.13 1.96 -13.25
CA SER A 138 -4.86 2.44 -14.43
C SER A 138 -5.23 3.91 -14.27
N SER A 139 -5.80 4.29 -13.13
CA SER A 139 -6.13 5.70 -12.85
C SER A 139 -4.87 6.59 -12.83
N LYS A 140 -3.75 6.10 -12.27
CA LYS A 140 -2.46 6.82 -12.31
C LYS A 140 -1.88 6.93 -13.73
N TYR A 141 -2.00 5.88 -14.53
CA TYR A 141 -1.57 5.88 -15.93
C TYR A 141 -2.38 6.86 -16.76
N LEU A 142 -3.69 6.93 -16.56
CA LEU A 142 -4.57 7.81 -17.32
C LEU A 142 -4.17 9.29 -17.22
N ILE A 143 -3.65 9.70 -16.06
CA ILE A 143 -3.14 11.07 -15.82
C ILE A 143 -1.70 11.23 -16.33
N SER A 144 -0.81 10.29 -16.01
CA SER A 144 0.63 10.46 -16.25
C SER A 144 1.11 10.03 -17.64
N LYS A 145 0.34 9.18 -18.33
CA LYS A 145 0.71 8.50 -19.58
C LYS A 145 2.10 7.84 -19.55
N ASN A 146 2.48 7.30 -18.39
CA ASN A 146 3.79 6.70 -18.18
C ASN A 146 3.84 5.26 -18.73
N ASN A 147 4.70 5.01 -19.73
CA ASN A 147 4.87 3.68 -20.34
C ASN A 147 5.25 2.56 -19.36
N TYR A 148 5.98 2.88 -18.28
CA TYR A 148 6.27 1.89 -17.23
C TYR A 148 4.99 1.41 -16.54
N LEU A 149 4.01 2.30 -16.34
CA LEU A 149 2.72 1.91 -15.80
C LEU A 149 1.95 1.06 -16.80
N GLU A 150 1.94 1.41 -18.09
CA GLU A 150 1.28 0.60 -19.12
C GLU A 150 1.78 -0.86 -19.13
N LEU A 151 3.10 -1.07 -19.12
CA LEU A 151 3.70 -2.41 -19.01
C LEU A 151 3.26 -3.14 -17.73
N LYS A 152 3.14 -2.41 -16.62
CA LYS A 152 2.66 -2.95 -15.35
C LYS A 152 1.18 -3.37 -15.44
N LEU A 153 0.34 -2.58 -16.11
CA LEU A 153 -1.08 -2.88 -16.34
C LEU A 153 -1.26 -4.12 -17.19
N GLU A 154 -0.48 -4.25 -18.26
CA GLU A 154 -0.49 -5.44 -19.10
C GLU A 154 -0.16 -6.70 -18.28
N LYS A 155 0.85 -6.62 -17.41
CA LYS A 155 1.24 -7.72 -16.52
C LYS A 155 0.09 -8.09 -15.57
N TYR A 156 -0.48 -7.12 -14.86
CA TYR A 156 -1.61 -7.40 -13.96
C TYR A 156 -2.78 -8.02 -14.70
N TRP A 157 -3.16 -7.48 -15.86
CA TRP A 157 -4.27 -8.02 -16.63
C TRP A 157 -4.03 -9.46 -17.08
N LYS A 158 -2.83 -9.77 -17.61
CA LYS A 158 -2.45 -11.13 -18.00
C LYS A 158 -2.53 -12.10 -16.81
N GLU A 159 -2.09 -11.69 -15.64
CA GLU A 159 -2.15 -12.53 -14.44
C GLU A 159 -3.59 -12.70 -13.95
N ILE A 160 -4.40 -11.64 -13.88
CA ILE A 160 -5.84 -11.71 -13.54
C ILE A 160 -6.56 -12.66 -14.49
N ALA A 161 -6.32 -12.51 -15.80
CA ALA A 161 -6.95 -13.35 -16.81
C ALA A 161 -6.51 -14.82 -16.69
N THR A 162 -5.24 -15.07 -16.37
CA THR A 162 -4.74 -16.42 -16.12
C THR A 162 -5.39 -17.05 -14.90
N LEU A 163 -5.45 -16.33 -13.77
CA LEU A 163 -6.01 -16.83 -12.52
C LEU A 163 -7.50 -17.17 -12.61
N ASN A 164 -8.23 -16.49 -13.50
CA ASN A 164 -9.67 -16.61 -13.62
C ASN A 164 -10.13 -17.27 -14.93
N HIS A 165 -9.20 -17.87 -15.68
CA HIS A 165 -9.47 -18.54 -16.96
C HIS A 165 -10.21 -17.64 -17.98
N ILE A 166 -9.83 -16.37 -18.04
CA ILE A 166 -10.32 -15.37 -19.01
C ILE A 166 -9.41 -15.31 -20.23
N ASP A 167 -9.96 -14.96 -21.40
CA ASP A 167 -9.18 -14.70 -22.61
C ASP A 167 -8.20 -13.53 -22.42
N LYS A 168 -6.91 -13.84 -22.58
CA LYS A 168 -5.79 -12.89 -22.45
C LYS A 168 -5.68 -11.93 -23.64
N LYS A 169 -6.44 -12.14 -24.72
CA LYS A 169 -6.42 -11.27 -25.92
C LYS A 169 -7.14 -9.94 -25.70
N ILE A 170 -7.96 -9.82 -24.65
CA ILE A 170 -8.57 -8.54 -24.27
C ILE A 170 -7.45 -7.54 -23.99
N LYS A 171 -7.51 -6.37 -24.64
CA LYS A 171 -6.50 -5.33 -24.44
C LYS A 171 -6.61 -4.78 -23.02
N HIS A 172 -5.47 -4.63 -22.34
CA HIS A 172 -5.41 -4.20 -20.95
C HIS A 172 -5.88 -2.75 -20.70
N LEU A 173 -6.14 -1.97 -21.76
CA LEU A 173 -6.74 -0.63 -21.68
C LEU A 173 -8.20 -0.59 -22.13
N ASP A 174 -8.78 -1.73 -22.52
CA ASP A 174 -10.20 -1.86 -22.85
C ASP A 174 -11.01 -2.12 -21.57
N PHE A 175 -11.16 -1.08 -20.76
CA PHE A 175 -11.77 -1.18 -19.43
C PHE A 175 -13.23 -1.63 -19.47
N GLU A 176 -13.99 -1.27 -20.50
CA GLU A 176 -15.37 -1.72 -20.68
C GLU A 176 -15.43 -3.22 -20.94
N ARG A 177 -14.62 -3.73 -21.87
CA ARG A 177 -14.57 -5.17 -22.14
C ARG A 177 -14.08 -5.95 -20.94
N ILE A 178 -13.05 -5.45 -20.24
CA ILE A 178 -12.55 -6.06 -19.00
C ILE A 178 -13.68 -6.16 -17.98
N PHE A 179 -14.40 -5.07 -17.71
CA PHE A 179 -15.46 -5.07 -16.71
C PHE A 179 -16.62 -6.00 -17.06
N ALA A 180 -17.03 -6.02 -18.33
CA ALA A 180 -18.06 -6.94 -18.82
C ALA A 180 -17.67 -8.41 -18.57
N VAL A 181 -16.41 -8.76 -18.84
CA VAL A 181 -15.91 -10.14 -18.65
C VAL A 181 -15.73 -10.48 -17.17
N LEU A 182 -15.30 -9.54 -16.33
CA LEU A 182 -15.27 -9.75 -14.88
C LEU A 182 -16.68 -10.08 -14.35
N LYS A 183 -17.71 -9.37 -14.84
CA LYS A 183 -19.13 -9.63 -14.49
C LYS A 183 -19.63 -10.98 -15.02
N GLU A 184 -19.32 -11.31 -16.27
CA GLU A 184 -19.67 -12.60 -16.90
C GLU A 184 -19.11 -13.79 -16.09
N HIS A 185 -17.85 -13.69 -15.67
CA HIS A 185 -17.18 -14.69 -14.84
C HIS A 185 -17.56 -14.60 -13.35
N LYS A 186 -18.46 -13.70 -12.96
CA LYS A 186 -18.90 -13.47 -11.56
C LYS A 186 -17.73 -13.24 -10.60
N ILE A 187 -16.69 -12.55 -11.07
CA ILE A 187 -15.51 -12.23 -10.27
C ILE A 187 -15.88 -11.14 -9.27
N GLN A 188 -15.66 -11.43 -7.99
CA GLN A 188 -15.84 -10.45 -6.92
C GLN A 188 -14.72 -9.41 -7.02
N ILE A 189 -15.09 -8.13 -6.91
CA ILE A 189 -14.15 -7.01 -6.89
C ILE A 189 -14.36 -6.15 -5.64
N LEU A 190 -13.44 -5.22 -5.40
CA LEU A 190 -13.53 -4.26 -4.30
C LEU A 190 -14.31 -3.01 -4.73
N ASP A 191 -14.80 -2.23 -3.77
CA ASP A 191 -15.64 -1.05 -4.05
C ASP A 191 -14.85 0.01 -4.82
N SER A 192 -13.56 0.17 -4.49
CA SER A 192 -12.65 0.98 -5.30
C SER A 192 -12.57 0.52 -6.76
N SER A 193 -12.56 -0.79 -7.01
CA SER A 193 -12.46 -1.33 -8.37
C SER A 193 -13.76 -1.16 -9.15
N GLU A 194 -14.90 -1.39 -8.49
CA GLU A 194 -16.23 -1.11 -9.06
C GLU A 194 -16.36 0.38 -9.40
N TYR A 195 -15.95 1.27 -8.48
CA TYR A 195 -15.91 2.70 -8.69
C TYR A 195 -15.07 3.07 -9.93
N PHE A 196 -13.87 2.49 -10.07
CA PHE A 196 -13.03 2.72 -11.25
C PHE A 196 -13.78 2.40 -12.53
N PHE A 197 -14.30 1.18 -12.68
CA PHE A 197 -14.91 0.75 -13.93
C PHE A 197 -16.18 1.53 -14.28
N GLN A 198 -16.93 1.98 -13.27
CA GLN A 198 -18.12 2.81 -13.48
C GLN A 198 -17.78 4.25 -13.91
N ASN A 199 -16.62 4.79 -13.48
CA ASN A 199 -16.31 6.22 -13.60
C ASN A 199 -15.10 6.54 -14.49
N VAL A 200 -14.38 5.54 -15.01
CA VAL A 200 -13.13 5.73 -15.78
C VAL A 200 -13.30 6.63 -17.02
N LYS A 201 -14.51 6.72 -17.58
CA LYS A 201 -14.82 7.58 -18.73
C LYS A 201 -15.33 8.98 -18.37
N THR A 202 -15.81 9.17 -17.14
CA THR A 202 -16.61 10.34 -16.75
C THR A 202 -15.95 11.17 -15.66
N SER A 203 -15.12 10.58 -14.80
CA SER A 203 -14.46 11.31 -13.73
C SER A 203 -13.18 12.00 -14.23
N GLU A 204 -13.12 13.32 -14.01
CA GLU A 204 -11.91 14.12 -14.19
C GLU A 204 -10.87 13.88 -13.08
N ASN A 205 -11.30 13.35 -11.93
CA ASN A 205 -10.49 13.16 -10.72
C ASN A 205 -10.30 11.69 -10.34
N ILE A 206 -10.48 10.78 -11.30
CA ILE A 206 -10.52 9.32 -11.10
C ILE A 206 -9.36 8.80 -10.24
N TYR A 207 -8.16 9.37 -10.36
CA TYR A 207 -7.01 8.97 -9.55
C TYR A 207 -7.14 9.37 -8.08
N LEU A 208 -7.58 10.60 -7.79
CA LEU A 208 -7.70 11.07 -6.41
C LEU A 208 -8.78 10.28 -5.66
N GLU A 209 -9.93 10.07 -6.30
CA GLU A 209 -11.04 9.30 -5.74
C GLU A 209 -10.63 7.83 -5.56
N MET A 210 -9.96 7.23 -6.56
CA MET A 210 -9.40 5.88 -6.42
C MET A 210 -8.40 5.77 -5.27
N ARG A 211 -7.49 6.74 -5.14
CA ARG A 211 -6.48 6.75 -4.09
C ARG A 211 -7.14 6.79 -2.71
N ASP A 212 -8.19 7.58 -2.54
CA ASP A 212 -8.86 7.72 -1.26
C ASP A 212 -9.64 6.44 -0.90
N LEU A 213 -10.36 5.85 -1.85
CA LEU A 213 -11.07 4.56 -1.67
C LEU A 213 -10.11 3.41 -1.37
N VAL A 214 -9.01 3.30 -2.13
CA VAL A 214 -7.99 2.27 -1.91
C VAL A 214 -7.35 2.43 -0.53
N SER A 215 -7.15 3.67 -0.08
CA SER A 215 -6.62 3.96 1.26
C SER A 215 -7.57 3.49 2.35
N LEU A 216 -8.86 3.77 2.22
CA LEU A 216 -9.85 3.32 3.19
C LEU A 216 -9.94 1.78 3.24
N GLU A 217 -9.95 1.13 2.08
CA GLU A 217 -10.05 -0.33 2.00
C GLU A 217 -8.83 -1.05 2.61
N ASN A 218 -7.63 -0.53 2.34
CA ASN A 218 -6.38 -1.16 2.77
C ASN A 218 -5.95 -0.72 4.17
N GLN A 219 -5.91 0.59 4.45
CA GLN A 219 -5.40 1.18 5.70
C GLN A 219 -6.50 1.39 6.76
N GLY A 220 -7.77 1.43 6.36
CA GLY A 220 -8.88 1.82 7.25
C GLY A 220 -8.87 3.33 7.56
N LEU A 221 -8.22 4.12 6.72
CA LEU A 221 -7.98 5.55 6.92
C LEU A 221 -8.13 6.29 5.59
N ASP A 222 -8.64 7.52 5.64
CA ASP A 222 -8.60 8.41 4.48
C ASP A 222 -7.15 8.75 4.11
N PHE A 223 -6.90 9.08 2.85
CA PHE A 223 -5.54 9.26 2.35
C PHE A 223 -4.76 10.37 3.10
N GLU A 224 -5.41 11.47 3.47
CA GLU A 224 -4.80 12.56 4.24
C GLU A 224 -4.27 12.08 5.61
N HIS A 225 -4.93 11.09 6.20
CA HIS A 225 -4.51 10.47 7.44
C HIS A 225 -3.44 9.40 7.21
N CYS A 226 -3.38 8.80 6.04
CA CYS A 226 -2.47 7.69 5.74
C CYS A 226 -0.99 8.06 5.66
N ILE A 227 -0.60 9.31 5.38
CA ILE A 227 0.81 9.63 5.11
C ILE A 227 1.30 10.83 5.93
N LEU A 228 2.56 10.77 6.37
CA LEU A 228 3.34 11.89 6.86
C LEU A 228 4.78 11.75 6.36
N SER A 229 5.31 12.76 5.67
CA SER A 229 6.71 12.80 5.24
C SER A 229 7.57 13.53 6.27
N LEU A 230 8.71 12.94 6.65
CA LEU A 230 9.75 13.53 7.47
C LEU A 230 11.00 13.78 6.60
N GLY A 231 11.71 14.88 6.85
CA GLY A 231 12.97 15.19 6.14
C GLY A 231 12.83 16.07 4.90
N GLU A 232 11.68 16.71 4.65
CA GLU A 232 11.59 17.77 3.63
C GLU A 232 11.89 19.14 4.26
N ARG A 233 13.15 19.59 4.12
CA ARG A 233 13.53 21.01 4.01
C ARG A 233 14.71 21.15 3.07
#